data_AF-A0A1S6R572-F1
#
_entry.id   AF-A0A1S6R572-F1
#
_cell.length_a   1.000
_cell.length_b   1.000
_cell.length_c   1.000
_cell.angle_alpha   90.00
_cell.angle_beta   90.00
_cell.angle_gamma   90.00
#
_symmetry.space_group_name_H-M   'P 1'
#
loop_
_entity.id
_entity.type
_entity.pdbx_description
1 polymer ?
#
loop_
_entity_poly.entity_id
_entity_poly.type
_entity_poly.pdbx_seq_one_letter_code
_entity_poly.pdbx_strand_id
1 'polypeptide(L)'
;GGTFDVSLLEIGKDDDGFSTIQVQATNGDNHLGGDDWDQKIIDWLVGEVKNKYGVDLSKDKIALQRLKEAAEQAKKELSSATSTQISMQYLAMTPDGTPVHLDETLTRAHFEEMTSDLLNRCRTPFNNVLSDAGISVSDINHVVLVGGSTRMPAVKELVKELTGGKEANQSVNPDEVVAVGAAVQSGVIKGDRKDVLLIDVTPLSLGIETKGGIMTKLIDRNTAIPTKRSEIFSTAEDNQPSVLIQVYQGEREFARDNKPLGTFELTGIAPAPRG
;
A
#
# COMPACT_ATOMS: atom_id res chain seq x y z
N GLY A 1 1.81 0.68 -9.08
CA GLY A 1 1.08 -0.49 -9.60
C GLY A 1 0.53 -1.35 -8.49
N GLY A 2 1.33 -1.73 -7.49
CA GLY A 2 0.93 -2.78 -6.55
C GLY A 2 0.66 -2.39 -5.08
N THR A 3 0.82 -1.11 -4.69
CA THR A 3 0.61 -0.69 -3.29
C THR A 3 -0.29 0.54 -3.20
N PHE A 4 -0.92 0.66 -2.03
CA PHE A 4 -1.75 1.79 -1.64
C PHE A 4 -1.26 2.31 -0.30
N ASP A 5 -0.95 3.60 -0.23
CA ASP A 5 -0.43 4.27 0.95
C ASP A 5 -1.24 5.53 1.24
N VAL A 6 -1.47 5.79 2.53
CA VAL A 6 -2.07 7.02 3.05
C VAL A 6 -1.18 7.54 4.16
N SER A 7 -0.78 8.80 4.07
CA SER A 7 -0.01 9.47 5.11
C SER A 7 -0.65 10.81 5.44
N LEU A 8 -0.77 11.09 6.73
CA LEU A 8 -1.10 12.41 7.23
C LEU A 8 0.18 13.15 7.56
N LEU A 9 0.36 14.31 6.93
CA LEU A 9 1.51 15.17 7.14
C LEU A 9 1.06 16.47 7.79
N GLU A 10 1.81 16.92 8.78
CA GLU A 10 1.73 18.28 9.30
C GLU A 10 2.87 19.10 8.67
N ILE A 11 2.52 20.25 8.10
CA ILE A 11 3.48 21.15 7.49
C ILE A 11 3.45 22.47 8.27
N GLY A 12 4.48 22.69 9.07
CA GLY A 12 4.73 23.94 9.77
C GLY A 12 5.65 24.84 8.93
N LYS A 13 5.37 26.13 8.90
CA LYS A 13 6.28 27.14 8.34
C LYS A 13 6.49 28.23 9.37
N ASP A 14 7.74 28.52 9.70
CA ASP A 14 8.06 29.64 10.60
C ASP A 14 8.25 30.95 9.83
N ASP A 15 8.35 32.04 10.60
CA ASP A 15 8.48 33.40 10.06
C ASP A 15 9.82 33.62 9.33
N ASP A 16 10.84 32.79 9.61
CA ASP A 16 12.15 32.81 8.97
C ASP A 16 12.18 31.99 7.66
N GLY A 17 11.06 31.39 7.29
CA GLY A 17 10.88 30.64 6.04
C GLY A 17 11.29 29.16 6.11
N PHE A 18 11.63 28.66 7.29
CA PHE A 18 11.93 27.25 7.54
C PHE A 18 10.64 26.43 7.54
N SER A 19 10.66 25.32 6.80
CA SER A 19 9.52 24.40 6.65
C SER A 19 9.80 23.11 7.42
N THR A 20 8.95 22.79 8.39
CA THR A 20 8.97 21.50 9.07
C THR A 20 7.87 20.62 8.48
N ILE A 21 8.23 19.42 8.02
CA ILE A 21 7.32 18.40 7.51
C ILE A 21 7.39 17.24 8.48
N GLN A 22 6.29 16.94 9.15
CA GLN A 22 6.20 15.83 10.09
C GLN A 22 5.14 14.83 9.63
N VAL A 23 5.52 13.55 9.55
CA VAL A 23 4.57 12.47 9.36
C VAL A 23 3.87 12.22 10.69
N GLN A 24 2.56 12.45 10.75
CA GLN A 24 1.77 12.23 11.96
C GLN A 24 1.32 10.78 12.07
N ALA A 25 0.87 10.21 10.96
CA ALA A 25 0.53 8.79 10.87
C ALA A 25 0.62 8.31 9.42
N THR A 26 0.91 7.02 9.25
CA THR A 26 0.92 6.36 7.95
C THR A 26 0.27 4.99 8.02
N ASN A 27 -0.45 4.61 6.97
CA ASN A 27 -1.09 3.31 6.83
C ASN A 27 -1.23 2.94 5.34
N GLY A 28 -1.49 1.68 5.03
CA GLY A 28 -1.58 1.25 3.65
C GLY A 28 -1.93 -0.23 3.48
N ASP A 29 -1.95 -0.65 2.22
CA ASP A 29 -2.11 -2.03 1.79
C ASP A 29 -1.07 -2.35 0.71
N ASN A 30 -0.12 -3.22 1.06
CA ASN A 30 1.01 -3.60 0.20
C ASN A 30 0.61 -4.56 -0.94
N HIS A 31 -0.67 -4.97 -1.00
CA HIS A 31 -1.22 -5.85 -2.02
C HIS A 31 -2.51 -5.26 -2.59
N LEU A 32 -2.49 -3.95 -2.83
CA LEU A 32 -3.59 -3.21 -3.42
C LEU A 32 -3.03 -2.11 -4.32
N GLY A 33 -3.27 -2.19 -5.63
CA GLY A 33 -2.97 -1.12 -6.55
C GLY A 33 -3.52 -1.37 -7.94
N GLY A 34 -3.17 -0.51 -8.90
CA GLY A 34 -3.63 -0.60 -10.29
C GLY A 34 -3.52 -1.97 -10.97
N ASP A 35 -2.61 -2.84 -10.54
CA ASP A 35 -2.46 -4.20 -11.05
C ASP A 35 -3.68 -5.09 -10.67
N ASP A 36 -4.27 -4.88 -9.50
CA ASP A 36 -5.48 -5.59 -9.07
C ASP A 36 -6.71 -5.17 -9.88
N TRP A 37 -6.78 -3.89 -10.29
CA TRP A 37 -7.81 -3.42 -11.21
C TRP A 37 -7.66 -4.03 -12.60
N ASP A 38 -6.42 -4.17 -13.09
CA ASP A 38 -6.16 -4.87 -14.34
C ASP A 38 -6.59 -6.32 -14.24
N GLN A 39 -6.30 -6.98 -13.12
CA GLN A 39 -6.69 -8.37 -12.89
C GLN A 39 -8.20 -8.58 -12.95
N LYS A 40 -9.01 -7.65 -12.41
CA LYS A 40 -10.48 -7.73 -12.50
C LYS A 40 -10.99 -7.69 -13.95
N ILE A 41 -10.39 -6.85 -14.79
CA ILE A 41 -10.71 -6.81 -16.22
C ILE A 41 -10.27 -8.11 -16.90
N ILE A 42 -9.07 -8.61 -16.60
CA ILE A 42 -8.58 -9.89 -17.15
C ILE A 42 -9.52 -11.04 -16.79
N ASP A 43 -9.92 -11.15 -15.52
CA ASP A 43 -10.82 -12.21 -15.05
C ASP A 43 -12.18 -12.16 -15.76
N TRP A 44 -12.73 -10.95 -15.95
CA TRP A 44 -13.95 -10.74 -16.73
C TRP A 44 -13.78 -11.20 -18.18
N LEU A 45 -12.70 -10.78 -18.86
CA LEU A 45 -12.43 -11.17 -20.26
C LEU A 45 -12.21 -12.68 -20.42
N VAL A 46 -11.50 -13.32 -19.48
CA VAL A 46 -11.34 -14.78 -19.46
C VAL A 46 -12.70 -15.48 -19.30
N GLY A 47 -13.58 -14.93 -18.45
CA GLY A 47 -14.95 -15.39 -18.29
C GLY A 47 -15.76 -15.29 -19.59
N GLU A 48 -15.68 -14.16 -20.30
CA GLU A 48 -16.36 -13.96 -21.58
C GLU A 48 -15.89 -14.96 -22.64
N VAL A 49 -14.58 -15.18 -22.76
CA VAL A 49 -14.03 -16.17 -23.70
C VAL A 49 -14.52 -17.58 -23.35
N LYS A 50 -14.50 -17.93 -22.07
CA LYS A 50 -14.97 -19.24 -21.61
C LYS A 50 -16.45 -19.44 -21.90
N ASN A 51 -17.27 -18.41 -21.70
CA ASN A 51 -18.71 -18.45 -21.95
C ASN A 51 -19.04 -18.55 -23.45
N LYS A 52 -18.32 -17.80 -24.31
CA LYS A 52 -18.58 -17.75 -25.76
C LYS A 52 -17.96 -18.92 -26.53
N TYR A 53 -16.78 -19.38 -26.13
CA TYR A 53 -15.98 -20.36 -26.88
C TYR A 53 -15.72 -21.67 -26.13
N GLY A 54 -16.06 -21.75 -24.83
CA GLY A 54 -15.74 -22.93 -24.01
C GLY A 54 -14.25 -23.10 -23.71
N VAL A 55 -13.41 -22.10 -24.01
CA VAL A 55 -11.95 -22.15 -23.85
C VAL A 55 -11.54 -21.46 -22.56
N ASP A 56 -10.76 -22.16 -21.74
CA ASP A 56 -10.19 -21.60 -20.52
C ASP A 56 -8.79 -21.03 -20.79
N LEU A 57 -8.69 -19.70 -20.85
CA LEU A 57 -7.44 -18.99 -21.08
C LEU A 57 -6.54 -18.90 -19.85
N SER A 58 -7.00 -19.30 -18.65
CA SER A 58 -6.23 -19.17 -17.40
C SER A 58 -4.88 -19.92 -17.39
N LYS A 59 -4.69 -20.86 -18.33
CA LYS A 59 -3.46 -21.64 -18.47
C LYS A 59 -2.59 -21.21 -19.65
N ASP A 60 -3.10 -20.32 -20.51
CA ASP A 60 -2.36 -19.82 -21.67
C ASP A 60 -1.61 -18.54 -21.30
N LYS A 61 -0.31 -18.68 -21.03
CA LYS A 61 0.56 -17.56 -20.63
C LYS A 61 0.65 -16.47 -21.70
N ILE A 62 0.58 -16.83 -22.98
CA ILE A 62 0.70 -15.87 -24.08
C ILE A 62 -0.59 -15.06 -24.19
N ALA A 63 -1.74 -15.75 -24.15
CA ALA A 63 -3.04 -15.09 -24.15
C ALA A 63 -3.20 -14.17 -22.94
N LEU A 64 -2.85 -14.64 -21.73
CA LEU A 64 -2.92 -13.84 -20.50
C LEU A 64 -2.05 -12.59 -20.54
N GLN A 65 -0.83 -12.67 -21.10
CA GLN A 65 0.03 -11.48 -21.25
C GLN A 65 -0.61 -10.43 -22.18
N ARG A 66 -1.20 -10.87 -23.29
CA ARG A 66 -1.92 -9.98 -24.22
C ARG A 66 -3.17 -9.38 -23.57
N LEU A 67 -3.94 -10.18 -22.83
CA LEU A 67 -5.08 -9.71 -22.06
C LEU A 67 -4.67 -8.65 -21.03
N LYS A 68 -3.52 -8.84 -20.36
CA LYS A 68 -3.00 -7.88 -19.37
C LYS A 68 -2.71 -6.51 -19.99
N GLU A 69 -2.02 -6.47 -21.12
CA GLU A 69 -1.72 -5.22 -21.83
C GLU A 69 -3.01 -4.51 -22.29
N ALA A 70 -3.97 -5.27 -22.84
CA ALA A 70 -5.25 -4.73 -23.27
C ALA A 70 -6.10 -4.23 -22.10
N ALA A 71 -6.10 -4.95 -20.97
CA ALA A 71 -6.80 -4.58 -19.74
C ALA A 71 -6.25 -3.28 -19.15
N GLU A 72 -4.92 -3.15 -19.05
CA GLU A 72 -4.29 -1.93 -18.54
C GLU A 72 -4.61 -0.72 -19.43
N GLN A 73 -4.59 -0.91 -20.75
CA GLN A 73 -4.95 0.13 -21.71
C GLN A 73 -6.43 0.53 -21.57
N ALA A 74 -7.34 -0.44 -21.50
CA ALA A 74 -8.76 -0.19 -21.30
C ALA A 74 -9.03 0.58 -19.99
N LYS A 75 -8.40 0.19 -18.88
CA LYS A 75 -8.46 0.90 -17.59
C LYS A 75 -8.04 2.36 -17.72
N LYS A 76 -6.91 2.62 -18.40
CA LYS A 76 -6.40 3.98 -18.63
C LYS A 76 -7.38 4.81 -19.47
N GLU A 77 -7.92 4.24 -20.55
CA GLU A 77 -8.91 4.91 -21.40
C GLU A 77 -10.20 5.25 -20.67
N LEU A 78 -10.68 4.35 -19.81
CA LEU A 78 -11.88 4.57 -18.99
C LEU A 78 -11.71 5.68 -17.95
N SER A 79 -10.47 6.12 -17.68
CA SER A 79 -10.23 7.29 -16.83
C SER A 79 -10.64 8.61 -17.49
N SER A 80 -10.80 8.64 -18.81
CA SER A 80 -11.28 9.82 -19.57
C SER A 80 -12.58 9.54 -20.33
N ALA A 81 -12.72 8.37 -20.94
CA ALA A 81 -13.91 7.94 -21.69
C ALA A 81 -14.91 7.17 -20.83
N THR A 82 -16.19 7.19 -21.22
CA THR A 82 -17.26 6.43 -20.54
C THR A 82 -17.33 4.96 -20.98
N SER A 83 -16.65 4.60 -22.06
CA SER A 83 -16.54 3.24 -22.60
C SER A 83 -15.28 3.09 -23.45
N THR A 84 -14.80 1.87 -23.60
CA THR A 84 -13.70 1.48 -24.49
C THR A 84 -14.00 0.14 -25.17
N GLN A 85 -13.41 -0.10 -26.34
CA GLN A 85 -13.51 -1.36 -27.07
C GLN A 85 -12.22 -2.17 -26.91
N ILE A 86 -12.35 -3.41 -26.46
CA ILE A 86 -11.26 -4.37 -26.31
C ILE A 86 -11.38 -5.39 -27.44
N SER A 87 -10.59 -5.21 -28.49
CA SER A 87 -10.59 -6.10 -29.66
C SER A 87 -9.26 -6.81 -29.83
N MET A 88 -9.28 -8.14 -29.78
CA MET A 88 -8.11 -9.00 -29.93
C MET A 88 -8.36 -10.14 -30.91
N GLN A 89 -7.64 -10.09 -32.03
CA GLN A 89 -7.69 -11.12 -33.06
C GLN A 89 -6.71 -12.26 -32.73
N TYR A 90 -7.10 -13.50 -33.05
CA TYR A 90 -6.29 -14.70 -32.84
C TYR A 90 -5.74 -14.79 -31.41
N LEU A 91 -6.62 -14.64 -30.42
CA LEU A 91 -6.24 -14.67 -29.01
C LEU A 91 -5.84 -16.09 -28.57
N ALA A 92 -6.58 -17.09 -29.03
CA ALA A 92 -6.34 -18.51 -28.78
C ALA A 92 -6.94 -19.38 -29.90
N MET A 93 -6.89 -20.70 -29.75
CA MET A 93 -7.61 -21.66 -30.60
C MET A 93 -8.49 -22.57 -29.73
N THR A 94 -9.68 -22.89 -30.23
CA THR A 94 -10.55 -23.92 -29.66
C THR A 94 -9.99 -25.33 -29.97
N PRO A 95 -10.44 -26.39 -29.25
CA PRO A 95 -9.99 -27.76 -29.50
C PRO A 95 -10.24 -28.28 -30.93
N ASP A 96 -11.28 -27.78 -31.60
CA ASP A 96 -11.65 -28.06 -32.99
C ASP A 96 -10.86 -27.22 -34.01
N GLY A 97 -9.95 -26.35 -33.56
CA GLY A 97 -9.05 -25.57 -34.42
C GLY A 97 -9.61 -24.22 -34.86
N THR A 98 -10.75 -23.78 -34.31
CA THR A 98 -11.33 -22.49 -34.63
C THR A 98 -10.59 -21.37 -33.87
N PRO A 99 -10.13 -20.31 -34.54
CA PRO A 99 -9.52 -19.17 -33.87
C PRO A 99 -10.51 -18.47 -32.93
N VAL A 100 -10.05 -18.14 -31.73
CA VAL A 100 -10.79 -17.32 -30.76
C VAL A 100 -10.44 -15.86 -31.01
N HIS A 101 -11.47 -15.04 -31.23
CA HIS A 101 -11.38 -13.60 -31.32
C HIS A 101 -12.16 -13.01 -30.14
N LEU A 102 -11.63 -11.94 -29.54
CA LEU A 102 -12.31 -11.20 -28.49
C LEU A 102 -12.72 -9.84 -29.04
N ASP A 103 -13.97 -9.44 -28.82
CA ASP A 103 -14.47 -8.13 -29.20
C ASP A 103 -15.52 -7.68 -28.18
N GLU A 104 -15.07 -7.07 -27.09
CA GLU A 104 -15.93 -6.64 -25.98
C GLU A 104 -15.91 -5.13 -25.80
N THR A 105 -17.08 -4.55 -25.51
CA THR A 105 -17.19 -3.16 -25.04
C THR A 105 -17.21 -3.15 -23.52
N LEU A 106 -16.25 -2.47 -22.90
CA LEU A 106 -16.24 -2.22 -21.46
C LEU A 106 -16.71 -0.79 -21.19
N THR A 107 -17.78 -0.64 -20.40
CA THR A 107 -18.25 0.68 -19.93
C THR A 107 -17.59 1.04 -18.59
N ARG A 108 -17.44 2.34 -18.31
CA ARG A 108 -16.91 2.82 -17.02
C ARG A 108 -17.77 2.33 -15.86
N ALA A 109 -19.10 2.35 -16.02
CA ALA A 109 -20.03 1.88 -15.00
C ALA A 109 -19.78 0.40 -14.65
N HIS A 110 -19.62 -0.47 -15.65
CA HIS A 110 -19.33 -1.88 -15.42
C HIS A 110 -17.96 -2.08 -14.77
N PHE A 111 -16.94 -1.33 -15.20
CA PHE A 111 -15.61 -1.34 -14.61
C PHE A 111 -15.61 -0.91 -13.13
N GLU A 112 -16.33 0.15 -12.80
CA GLU A 112 -16.47 0.64 -11.42
C GLU A 112 -17.25 -0.35 -10.55
N GLU A 113 -18.27 -1.00 -11.09
CA GLU A 113 -19.02 -2.05 -10.40
C GLU A 113 -18.11 -3.26 -10.06
N MET A 114 -17.40 -3.80 -11.05
CA MET A 114 -16.55 -5.00 -10.87
C MET A 114 -15.33 -4.77 -9.97
N THR A 115 -14.93 -3.51 -9.76
CA THR A 115 -13.77 -3.13 -8.93
C THR A 115 -14.13 -2.42 -7.63
N SER A 116 -15.42 -2.37 -7.30
CA SER A 116 -15.94 -1.69 -6.11
C SER A 116 -15.37 -2.24 -4.81
N ASP A 117 -15.07 -3.55 -4.74
CA ASP A 117 -14.43 -4.18 -3.58
C ASP A 117 -13.01 -3.66 -3.34
N LEU A 118 -12.24 -3.46 -4.41
CA LEU A 118 -10.89 -2.92 -4.33
C LEU A 118 -10.91 -1.46 -3.86
N LEU A 119 -11.85 -0.66 -4.36
CA LEU A 119 -12.03 0.73 -3.95
C LEU A 119 -12.42 0.84 -2.47
N ASN A 120 -13.28 -0.06 -1.99
CA ASN A 120 -13.71 -0.09 -0.59
C ASN A 120 -12.56 -0.45 0.37
N ARG A 121 -11.58 -1.26 -0.06
CA ARG A 121 -10.38 -1.56 0.75
C ARG A 121 -9.58 -0.30 1.11
N CYS A 122 -9.63 0.75 0.30
CA CYS A 122 -8.93 2.01 0.56
C CYS A 122 -9.48 2.78 1.78
N ARG A 123 -10.72 2.53 2.20
CA ARG A 123 -11.37 3.26 3.30
C ARG A 123 -10.72 2.96 4.66
N THR A 124 -10.32 1.71 4.87
CA THR A 124 -9.76 1.27 6.17
C THR A 124 -8.43 1.95 6.48
N PRO A 125 -7.41 1.96 5.58
CA PRO A 125 -6.17 2.69 5.84
C PRO A 125 -6.39 4.19 6.07
N PHE A 126 -7.30 4.82 5.32
CA PHE A 126 -7.63 6.24 5.52
C PHE A 126 -8.16 6.52 6.93
N ASN A 127 -9.16 5.77 7.38
CA ASN A 127 -9.73 5.94 8.72
C ASN A 127 -8.71 5.61 9.83
N ASN A 128 -7.85 4.60 9.61
CA ASN A 128 -6.79 4.26 10.54
C ASN A 128 -5.79 5.40 10.72
N VAL A 129 -5.40 6.08 9.63
CA VAL A 129 -4.48 7.25 9.69
C VAL A 129 -5.07 8.36 10.55
N LEU A 130 -6.35 8.68 10.38
CA LEU A 130 -7.01 9.71 11.19
C LEU A 130 -7.12 9.31 12.66
N SER A 131 -7.46 8.04 12.92
CA SER A 131 -7.52 7.49 14.28
C SER A 131 -6.14 7.50 14.95
N ASP A 132 -5.08 7.14 14.23
CA ASP A 132 -3.71 7.08 14.75
C ASP A 132 -3.17 8.48 15.06
N ALA A 133 -3.50 9.47 14.23
CA ALA A 133 -3.13 10.86 14.45
C ALA A 133 -4.04 11.59 15.46
N GLY A 134 -5.19 11.01 15.81
CA GLY A 134 -6.16 11.64 16.72
C GLY A 134 -6.82 12.90 16.18
N ILE A 135 -6.97 13.02 14.86
CA ILE A 135 -7.58 14.20 14.20
C ILE A 135 -8.90 13.84 13.51
N SER A 136 -9.70 14.86 13.23
CA SER A 136 -10.93 14.73 12.46
C SER A 136 -10.69 15.03 10.97
N VAL A 137 -11.60 14.57 10.10
CA VAL A 137 -11.57 14.90 8.66
C VAL A 137 -11.59 16.42 8.41
N SER A 138 -12.28 17.18 9.27
CA SER A 138 -12.35 18.64 9.16
C SER A 138 -11.00 19.34 9.34
N ASP A 139 -10.05 18.72 10.04
CA ASP A 139 -8.74 19.29 10.32
C ASP A 139 -7.79 19.19 9.11
N ILE A 140 -8.13 18.37 8.10
CA ILE A 140 -7.33 18.21 6.88
C ILE A 140 -7.43 19.48 6.02
N ASN A 141 -6.34 20.23 5.84
CA ASN A 141 -6.38 21.43 5.00
C ASN A 141 -6.32 21.12 3.50
N HIS A 142 -5.46 20.16 3.11
CA HIS A 142 -5.19 19.83 1.72
C HIS A 142 -5.14 18.32 1.53
N VAL A 143 -5.58 17.88 0.34
CA VAL A 143 -5.52 16.48 -0.09
C VAL A 143 -4.65 16.41 -1.33
N VAL A 144 -3.70 15.48 -1.36
CA VAL A 144 -2.78 15.30 -2.49
C VAL A 144 -2.93 13.86 -3.00
N LEU A 145 -3.10 13.71 -4.31
CA LEU A 145 -3.18 12.40 -4.97
C LEU A 145 -1.87 12.09 -5.68
N VAL A 146 -1.32 10.90 -5.42
CA VAL A 146 -0.04 10.44 -5.96
C VAL A 146 -0.23 9.06 -6.59
N GLY A 147 0.43 8.83 -7.73
CA GLY A 147 0.37 7.59 -8.49
C GLY A 147 -0.73 7.56 -9.56
N GLY A 148 -0.42 6.95 -10.70
CA GLY A 148 -1.30 6.95 -11.89
C GLY A 148 -2.70 6.37 -11.67
N SER A 149 -2.89 5.42 -10.75
CA SER A 149 -4.21 4.86 -10.42
C SER A 149 -5.18 5.91 -9.83
N THR A 150 -4.67 6.99 -9.25
CA THR A 150 -5.51 8.09 -8.74
C THR A 150 -6.17 8.92 -9.84
N ARG A 151 -5.81 8.70 -11.10
CA ARG A 151 -6.46 9.35 -12.26
C ARG A 151 -7.88 8.84 -12.49
N MET A 152 -8.23 7.64 -11.99
CA MET A 152 -9.56 7.05 -12.11
C MET A 152 -10.62 7.93 -11.43
N PRO A 153 -11.75 8.26 -12.10
CA PRO A 153 -12.83 9.06 -11.52
C PRO A 153 -13.35 8.52 -10.19
N ALA A 154 -13.60 7.21 -10.08
CA ALA A 154 -14.08 6.59 -8.85
C ALA A 154 -13.13 6.78 -7.64
N VAL A 155 -11.81 6.85 -7.87
CA VAL A 155 -10.83 7.13 -6.79
C VAL A 155 -10.94 8.58 -6.31
N LYS A 156 -11.13 9.53 -7.24
CA LYS A 156 -11.31 10.94 -6.89
C LYS A 156 -12.62 11.16 -6.13
N GLU A 157 -13.70 10.52 -6.57
CA GLU A 157 -14.98 10.57 -5.86
C GLU A 157 -14.91 9.94 -4.48
N LEU A 158 -14.24 8.78 -4.32
CA LEU A 158 -14.00 8.18 -3.01
C LEU A 158 -13.25 9.16 -2.09
N VAL A 159 -12.19 9.78 -2.58
CA VAL A 159 -11.38 10.71 -1.79
C VAL A 159 -12.19 11.94 -1.39
N LYS A 160 -13.00 12.47 -2.31
CA LYS A 160 -13.93 13.57 -2.03
C LYS A 160 -14.96 13.18 -0.97
N GLU A 161 -15.52 11.98 -1.05
CA GLU A 161 -16.43 11.43 -0.05
C GLU A 161 -15.76 11.33 1.34
N LEU A 162 -14.59 10.67 1.40
CA LEU A 162 -13.83 10.44 2.64
C LEU A 162 -13.37 11.73 3.32
N THR A 163 -13.15 12.78 2.53
CA THR A 163 -12.64 14.07 3.02
C THR A 163 -13.73 15.11 3.27
N GLY A 164 -15.00 14.71 3.22
CA GLY A 164 -16.14 15.60 3.47
C GLY A 164 -16.35 16.64 2.37
N GLY A 165 -16.03 16.30 1.12
CA GLY A 165 -16.24 17.14 -0.05
C GLY A 165 -15.03 17.95 -0.50
N LYS A 166 -13.84 17.74 0.09
CA LYS A 166 -12.63 18.47 -0.32
C LYS A 166 -12.13 17.97 -1.67
N GLU A 167 -11.80 18.91 -2.55
CA GLU A 167 -11.18 18.61 -3.84
C GLU A 167 -9.69 18.32 -3.67
N ALA A 168 -9.20 17.29 -4.36
CA ALA A 168 -7.79 16.96 -4.37
C ALA A 168 -6.97 18.02 -5.12
N ASN A 169 -5.79 18.32 -4.60
CA ASN A 169 -4.84 19.21 -5.25
C ASN A 169 -4.28 18.55 -6.51
N GLN A 170 -4.46 19.22 -7.66
CA GLN A 170 -3.99 18.79 -8.98
C GLN A 170 -2.75 19.56 -9.46
N SER A 171 -2.12 20.37 -8.61
CA SER A 171 -0.94 21.17 -8.95
C SER A 171 0.34 20.34 -9.09
N VAL A 172 0.30 19.06 -8.70
CA VAL A 172 1.44 18.14 -8.76
C VAL A 172 1.18 17.05 -9.79
N ASN A 173 2.22 16.66 -10.53
CA ASN A 173 2.14 15.52 -11.43
C ASN A 173 2.20 14.23 -10.59
N PRO A 174 1.13 13.42 -10.55
CA PRO A 174 1.07 12.24 -9.69
C PRO A 174 2.09 11.16 -10.08
N ASP A 175 2.63 11.19 -11.31
CA ASP A 175 3.60 10.21 -11.80
C ASP A 175 5.05 10.58 -11.48
N GLU A 176 5.34 11.86 -11.22
CA GLU A 176 6.71 12.38 -11.06
C GLU A 176 7.00 12.92 -9.66
N VAL A 177 5.95 13.30 -8.91
CA VAL A 177 6.09 14.02 -7.62
C VAL A 177 6.97 13.29 -6.60
N VAL A 178 6.94 11.96 -6.58
CA VAL A 178 7.79 11.15 -5.69
C VAL A 178 9.27 11.29 -6.05
N ALA A 179 9.60 11.23 -7.34
CA ALA A 179 10.98 11.38 -7.82
C ALA A 179 11.51 12.80 -7.55
N VAL A 180 10.66 13.81 -7.72
CA VAL A 180 10.99 15.20 -7.37
C VAL A 180 11.25 15.34 -5.86
N GLY A 181 10.39 14.74 -5.02
CA GLY A 181 10.59 14.72 -3.56
C GLY A 181 11.91 14.07 -3.15
N ALA A 182 12.29 12.95 -3.80
CA ALA A 182 13.58 12.30 -3.56
C ALA A 182 14.78 13.20 -3.94
N ALA A 183 14.68 13.95 -5.04
CA ALA A 183 15.71 14.91 -5.42
C ALA A 183 15.84 16.06 -4.41
N VAL A 184 14.71 16.58 -3.90
CA VAL A 184 14.71 17.59 -2.82
C VAL A 184 15.38 17.04 -1.57
N GLN A 185 15.03 15.81 -1.15
CA GLN A 185 15.65 15.16 0.01
C GLN A 185 17.16 14.98 -0.17
N SER A 186 17.62 14.66 -1.38
CA SER A 186 19.06 14.60 -1.68
C SER A 186 19.76 15.96 -1.49
N GLY A 187 19.12 17.05 -1.91
CA GLY A 187 19.61 18.41 -1.70
C GLY A 187 19.70 18.78 -0.21
N VAL A 188 18.73 18.34 0.61
CA VAL A 188 18.77 18.52 2.07
C VAL A 188 19.95 17.77 2.69
N ILE A 189 20.14 16.50 2.31
CA ILE A 189 21.25 15.67 2.83
C ILE A 189 22.63 16.26 2.46
N LYS A 190 22.77 16.83 1.26
CA LYS A 190 24.01 17.50 0.83
C LYS A 190 24.22 18.87 1.48
N GLY A 191 23.18 19.45 2.08
CA GLY A 191 23.20 20.80 2.64
C GLY A 191 22.97 21.91 1.60
N ASP A 192 22.54 21.57 0.38
CA ASP A 192 22.14 22.51 -0.66
C ASP A 192 20.81 23.19 -0.32
N ARG A 193 19.97 22.53 0.50
CA ARG A 193 18.73 23.04 1.08
C ARG A 193 18.81 22.94 2.60
N LYS A 194 18.62 24.06 3.29
CA LYS A 194 18.72 24.15 4.77
C LYS A 194 17.44 24.66 5.44
N ASP A 195 16.45 24.98 4.62
CA ASP A 195 15.15 25.54 4.97
C ASP A 195 14.09 24.46 5.20
N VAL A 196 14.48 23.17 5.27
CA VAL A 196 13.54 22.05 5.38
C VAL A 196 14.00 21.07 6.46
N LEU A 197 13.10 20.74 7.39
CA LEU A 197 13.24 19.64 8.33
C LEU A 197 12.16 18.59 8.05
N LEU A 198 12.58 17.34 7.85
CA LEU A 198 11.68 16.21 7.70
C LEU A 198 11.78 15.31 8.94
N ILE A 199 10.64 15.07 9.57
CA ILE A 199 10.48 14.11 10.67
C ILE A 199 9.57 12.99 10.16
N ASP A 200 10.17 11.81 9.96
CA ASP A 200 9.46 10.62 9.49
C ASP A 200 9.15 9.67 10.66
N VAL A 201 8.36 8.62 10.42
CA VAL A 201 7.92 7.64 11.43
C VAL A 201 8.10 6.20 10.95
N THR A 202 8.17 5.24 11.87
CA THR A 202 8.07 3.81 11.50
C THR A 202 6.62 3.40 11.24
N PRO A 203 6.29 2.73 10.11
CA PRO A 203 4.90 2.41 9.75
C PRO A 203 4.30 1.25 10.54
N LEU A 204 5.15 0.43 11.17
CA LEU A 204 4.74 -0.77 11.90
C LEU A 204 5.48 -0.86 13.22
N SER A 205 4.83 -1.47 14.21
CA SER A 205 5.43 -1.73 15.50
C SER A 205 6.54 -2.76 15.37
N LEU A 206 7.67 -2.50 16.02
CA LEU A 206 8.76 -3.45 16.21
C LEU A 206 8.67 -4.04 17.62
N GLY A 207 8.84 -5.34 17.73
CA GLY A 207 8.76 -6.03 19.00
C GLY A 207 9.40 -7.41 18.97
N ILE A 208 9.25 -8.13 20.06
CA ILE A 208 9.83 -9.46 20.25
C ILE A 208 8.79 -10.49 20.71
N GLU A 209 9.06 -11.76 20.40
CA GLU A 209 8.30 -12.85 20.99
C GLU A 209 8.67 -13.03 22.46
N THR A 210 7.65 -13.12 23.31
CA THR A 210 7.77 -13.37 24.74
C THR A 210 7.03 -14.65 25.12
N LYS A 211 7.15 -15.07 26.39
CA LYS A 211 6.56 -16.31 26.89
C LYS A 211 5.06 -16.40 26.54
N GLY A 212 4.67 -17.52 25.94
CA GLY A 212 3.30 -17.74 25.46
C GLY A 212 3.08 -17.38 23.99
N GLY A 213 4.14 -17.02 23.24
CA GLY A 213 4.04 -16.69 21.82
C GLY A 213 3.43 -15.31 21.56
N ILE A 214 3.45 -14.43 22.56
CA ILE A 214 2.85 -13.10 22.53
C ILE A 214 3.89 -12.11 21.99
N MET A 215 3.43 -11.22 21.10
CA MET A 215 4.21 -10.10 20.58
C MET A 215 4.25 -8.97 21.61
N THR A 216 5.42 -8.73 22.20
CA THR A 216 5.66 -7.56 23.05
C THR A 216 6.29 -6.45 22.21
N LYS A 217 5.55 -5.36 22.00
CA LYS A 217 5.98 -4.20 21.21
C LYS A 217 7.01 -3.38 21.99
N LEU A 218 8.13 -3.06 21.36
CA LEU A 218 9.20 -2.22 21.90
C LEU A 218 9.13 -0.80 21.35
N ILE A 219 8.85 -0.67 20.06
CA ILE A 219 8.65 0.59 19.35
C ILE A 219 7.30 0.49 18.66
N ASP A 220 6.34 1.31 19.06
CA ASP A 220 5.02 1.33 18.43
C ASP A 220 5.09 1.94 17.02
N ARG A 221 4.16 1.55 16.15
CA ARG A 221 3.95 2.21 14.87
C ARG A 221 3.72 3.72 15.05
N ASN A 222 4.02 4.48 14.01
CA ASN A 222 4.01 5.94 13.99
C ASN A 222 4.97 6.62 14.99
N THR A 223 5.90 5.88 15.61
CA THR A 223 7.00 6.49 16.38
C THR A 223 7.96 7.23 15.45
N ALA A 224 8.24 8.51 15.74
CA ALA A 224 9.19 9.33 15.00
C ALA A 224 10.59 8.72 14.95
N ILE A 225 11.24 8.79 13.78
CA ILE A 225 12.59 8.28 13.56
C ILE A 225 13.58 9.41 13.28
N PRO A 226 14.85 9.27 13.73
CA PRO A 226 15.44 8.12 14.43
C PRO A 226 14.96 7.98 15.89
N THR A 227 14.81 6.74 16.36
CA THR A 227 14.43 6.42 17.74
C THR A 227 15.25 5.27 18.33
N LYS A 228 15.32 5.19 19.66
CA LYS A 228 15.96 4.10 20.40
C LYS A 228 15.09 3.71 21.58
N ARG A 229 14.94 2.40 21.78
CA ARG A 229 14.28 1.80 22.95
C ARG A 229 15.20 0.76 23.58
N SER A 230 15.08 0.60 24.89
CA SER A 230 15.85 -0.36 25.68
C SER A 230 14.96 -0.86 26.79
N GLU A 231 14.88 -2.17 26.93
CA GLU A 231 14.03 -2.85 27.90
C GLU A 231 14.82 -4.01 28.51
N ILE A 232 14.59 -4.26 29.79
CA ILE A 232 15.28 -5.31 30.54
C ILE A 232 14.41 -6.55 30.54
N PHE A 233 14.92 -7.62 29.93
CA PHE A 233 14.33 -8.95 29.98
C PHE A 233 15.11 -9.85 30.93
N SER A 234 14.49 -10.93 31.38
CA SER A 234 15.12 -11.92 32.25
C SER A 234 14.87 -13.35 31.79
N THR A 235 15.58 -14.30 32.40
CA THR A 235 15.47 -15.72 32.12
C THR A 235 14.10 -16.27 32.54
N ALA A 236 13.54 -17.14 31.70
CA ALA A 236 12.27 -17.79 31.96
C ALA A 236 12.43 -19.06 32.83
N GLU A 237 13.64 -19.59 32.91
CA GLU A 237 13.99 -20.85 33.57
C GLU A 237 15.26 -20.71 34.45
N ASP A 238 15.34 -21.54 35.49
CA ASP A 238 16.51 -21.59 36.37
C ASP A 238 17.74 -22.08 35.60
N ASN A 239 18.88 -21.42 35.80
CA ASN A 239 20.17 -21.72 35.18
C ASN A 239 20.16 -21.67 33.64
N GLN A 240 19.26 -20.89 33.05
CA GLN A 240 19.16 -20.71 31.60
C GLN A 240 20.48 -20.10 31.03
N PRO A 241 21.22 -20.83 30.16
CA PRO A 241 22.56 -20.41 29.71
C PRO A 241 22.54 -19.45 28.52
N SER A 242 21.41 -19.36 27.80
CA SER A 242 21.19 -18.43 26.70
C SER A 242 19.74 -17.96 26.60
N VAL A 243 19.52 -16.78 26.03
CA VAL A 243 18.20 -16.22 25.71
C VAL A 243 18.09 -16.02 24.21
N LEU A 244 17.02 -16.55 23.63
CA LEU A 244 16.68 -16.33 22.23
C LEU A 244 15.73 -15.12 22.11
N ILE A 245 16.12 -14.13 21.33
CA ILE A 245 15.34 -12.93 21.05
C ILE A 245 14.90 -12.98 19.59
N GLN A 246 13.63 -13.32 19.37
CA GLN A 246 13.03 -13.34 18.05
C GLN A 246 12.33 -12.00 17.82
N VAL A 247 12.76 -11.26 16.80
CA VAL A 247 12.26 -9.92 16.47
C VAL A 247 11.23 -10.01 15.35
N TYR A 248 10.13 -9.27 15.52
CA TYR A 248 9.00 -9.23 14.60
C TYR A 248 8.60 -7.78 14.30
N GLN A 249 7.86 -7.62 13.21
CA GLN A 249 7.20 -6.39 12.82
C GLN A 249 5.71 -6.64 12.55
N GLY A 250 4.82 -5.88 13.17
CA GLY A 250 3.38 -5.97 12.95
C GLY A 250 2.53 -5.62 14.17
N GLU A 251 1.21 -5.70 13.98
CA GLU A 251 0.20 -5.23 14.95
C GLU A 251 -0.62 -6.37 15.59
N ARG A 252 -0.35 -7.63 15.26
CA ARG A 252 -1.09 -8.79 15.79
C ARG A 252 -0.59 -9.17 17.18
N GLU A 253 -1.49 -9.68 18.01
CA GLU A 253 -1.20 -10.07 19.40
C GLU A 253 -0.21 -11.25 19.48
N PHE A 254 -0.35 -12.25 18.61
CA PHE A 254 0.55 -13.41 18.60
C PHE A 254 1.71 -13.20 17.62
N ALA A 255 2.94 -13.53 18.06
CA ALA A 255 4.16 -13.34 17.28
C ALA A 255 4.12 -14.06 15.92
N ARG A 256 3.53 -15.26 15.86
CA ARG A 256 3.38 -16.05 14.63
C ARG A 256 2.58 -15.38 13.52
N ASP A 257 1.72 -14.41 13.87
CA ASP A 257 0.84 -13.70 12.94
C ASP A 257 1.48 -12.38 12.46
N ASN A 258 2.71 -12.09 12.90
CA ASN A 258 3.50 -10.92 12.51
C ASN A 258 4.68 -11.32 11.61
N LYS A 259 5.30 -10.34 10.95
CA LYS A 259 6.44 -10.57 10.06
C LYS A 259 7.71 -10.84 10.88
N PRO A 260 8.35 -12.02 10.80
CA PRO A 260 9.65 -12.23 11.43
C PRO A 260 10.74 -11.41 10.71
N LEU A 261 11.59 -10.76 11.49
CA LEU A 261 12.72 -9.96 10.99
C LEU A 261 14.06 -10.66 11.21
N GLY A 262 14.21 -11.36 12.33
CA GLY A 262 15.44 -12.07 12.66
C GLY A 262 15.46 -12.60 14.08
N THR A 263 16.46 -13.40 14.36
CA THR A 263 16.64 -14.04 15.67
C THR A 263 18.05 -13.74 16.16
N PHE A 264 18.15 -13.28 17.41
CA PHE A 264 19.39 -13.04 18.11
C PHE A 264 19.49 -14.01 19.27
N GLU A 265 20.67 -14.56 19.51
CA GLU A 265 20.92 -15.40 20.68
C GLU A 265 21.94 -14.70 21.56
N LEU A 266 21.56 -14.47 22.82
CA LEU A 266 22.49 -14.04 23.86
C LEU A 266 22.95 -15.27 24.63
N THR A 267 24.21 -15.66 24.46
CA THR A 267 24.81 -16.82 25.15
C THR A 267 25.72 -16.39 26.30
N GLY A 268 26.07 -17.32 27.18
CA GLY A 268 27.00 -17.08 28.28
C GLY A 268 26.37 -16.43 29.51
N ILE A 269 25.06 -16.65 29.72
CA ILE A 269 24.36 -16.20 30.92
C ILE A 269 24.78 -17.09 32.09
N ALA A 270 25.20 -16.46 33.20
CA ALA A 270 25.62 -17.19 34.38
C ALA A 270 24.44 -17.94 35.03
N PRO A 271 24.64 -19.14 35.61
CA PRO A 271 23.58 -19.87 36.29
C PRO A 271 22.97 -19.06 37.45
N ALA A 272 21.67 -18.81 37.40
CA ALA A 272 20.89 -18.12 38.43
C ALA A 272 19.44 -18.65 38.44
N PRO A 273 18.68 -18.53 39.55
CA PRO A 273 17.24 -18.78 39.52
C PRO A 273 16.54 -17.92 38.46
N ARG A 274 15.39 -18.36 37.95
CA ARG A 274 14.57 -17.57 37.03
C ARG A 274 14.21 -16.21 37.65
N GLY A 275 14.18 -15.14 36.85
CA GLY A 275 13.73 -13.81 37.27
C GLY A 275 14.82 -12.75 37.33
#